data_AF-A0A3C1ZBJ6-F1
#
_entry.id   AF-A0A3C1ZBJ6-F1
#
_cell.length_a   1.000
_cell.length_b   1.000
_cell.length_c   1.000
_cell.angle_alpha   90.00
_cell.angle_beta   90.00
_cell.angle_gamma   90.00
#
_symmetry.space_group_name_H-M   'P 1'
#
loop_
_entity.id
_entity.type
_entity.pdbx_description
1 polymer ?
#
loop_
_entity_poly.entity_id
_entity_poly.type
_entity_poly.pdbx_seq_one_letter_code
_entity_poly.pdbx_strand_id
1 'polypeptide(L)'
;DGSNFKIEKGGNFTLKIKREEAATPAGMAKAPGDAIKLVVVRNNITGVDDLSAKAVASVKYVNMAGQVSDRPFDGVNLVVTKFTDGTTSTVKVVK
;
A
#
# COMPACT_ATOMS: atom_id res chain seq x y z
N ASP A 1 -10.63 8.27 -22.87
CA ASP A 1 -11.77 7.95 -22.00
C ASP A 1 -11.44 6.75 -21.14
N GLY A 2 -10.90 6.98 -19.93
CA GLY A 2 -10.58 5.89 -19.01
C GLY A 2 -11.83 5.36 -18.32
N SER A 3 -11.98 4.04 -18.25
CA SER A 3 -12.97 3.39 -17.38
C SER A 3 -12.31 2.93 -16.08
N ASN A 4 -13.04 3.04 -14.96
CA ASN A 4 -12.53 2.60 -13.66
C ASN A 4 -12.58 1.07 -13.53
N PHE A 5 -11.47 0.46 -13.14
CA PHE A 5 -11.39 -0.97 -12.82
C PHE A 5 -11.45 -1.18 -11.31
N LYS A 6 -12.48 -1.89 -10.81
CA LYS A 6 -12.67 -2.16 -9.37
C LYS A 6 -12.30 -3.61 -9.05
N ILE A 7 -11.54 -3.79 -7.98
CA ILE A 7 -11.28 -5.10 -7.37
C ILE A 7 -12.17 -5.22 -6.12
N GLU A 8 -13.11 -6.16 -6.13
CA GLU A 8 -14.16 -6.26 -5.10
C GLU A 8 -13.68 -6.84 -3.76
N LYS A 9 -12.55 -7.56 -3.77
CA LYS A 9 -12.01 -8.22 -2.58
C LYS A 9 -10.58 -7.78 -2.33
N GLY A 10 -10.27 -7.46 -1.08
CA GLY A 10 -8.89 -7.24 -0.64
C GLY A 10 -8.02 -8.47 -0.89
N GLY A 11 -6.73 -8.26 -1.14
CA GLY A 11 -5.78 -9.33 -1.36
C GLY A 11 -4.59 -8.88 -2.21
N ASN A 12 -3.70 -9.83 -2.50
CA ASN A 12 -2.48 -9.57 -3.25
C ASN A 12 -2.72 -9.90 -4.73
N PHE A 13 -2.43 -8.95 -5.61
CA PHE A 13 -2.66 -9.09 -7.04
C PHE A 13 -1.42 -8.69 -7.84
N THR A 14 -1.16 -9.42 -8.92
CA THR A 14 -0.21 -9.02 -9.95
C THR A 14 -0.99 -8.50 -11.15
N LEU A 15 -0.77 -7.25 -11.55
CA LEU A 15 -1.33 -6.67 -12.78
C LEU A 15 -0.31 -6.77 -13.90
N LYS A 16 -0.73 -7.31 -15.05
CA LYS A 16 0.10 -7.40 -16.25
C LYS A 16 -0.65 -6.77 -17.41
N ILE A 17 0.03 -5.90 -18.15
CA ILE A 17 -0.48 -5.39 -19.41
C ILE A 17 0.13 -6.24 -20.52
N LYS A 18 -0.71 -6.84 -21.36
CA LYS A 18 -0.27 -7.60 -22.53
C LYS A 18 -0.77 -6.91 -23.78
N ARG A 19 0.08 -6.83 -24.78
CA ARG A 19 -0.34 -6.51 -26.14
C ARG A 19 -0.82 -7.80 -26.78
N GLU A 20 -2.05 -7.81 -27.23
CA GLU A 20 -2.57 -8.87 -28.09
C GLU A 20 -2.38 -8.43 -29.53
N GLU A 21 -1.48 -9.13 -30.21
CA GLU A 21 -1.32 -8.99 -31.65
C GLU A 21 -2.51 -9.67 -32.32
N ALA A 22 -3.29 -8.92 -33.08
CA ALA A 22 -4.35 -9.48 -33.89
C ALA A 22 -3.74 -10.51 -34.84
N ALA A 23 -4.25 -11.74 -34.85
CA ALA A 23 -3.82 -12.76 -35.79
C ALA A 23 -4.08 -12.24 -37.21
N THR A 24 -3.02 -11.93 -37.94
CA THR A 24 -3.10 -11.61 -39.37
C THR A 24 -3.18 -12.90 -40.16
N PRO A 25 -4.25 -13.15 -40.92
CA PRO A 25 -4.27 -14.19 -41.94
C PRO A 25 -3.13 -13.95 -42.94
N ALA A 26 -2.50 -15.03 -43.41
CA ALA A 26 -1.41 -14.94 -44.37
C ALA A 26 -1.83 -14.14 -45.62
N GLY A 27 -1.07 -13.10 -45.96
CA GLY A 27 -1.30 -12.27 -47.14
C GLY A 27 -2.08 -10.96 -46.91
N MET A 28 -2.50 -10.64 -45.68
CA MET A 28 -3.13 -9.35 -45.37
C MET A 28 -2.17 -8.41 -44.62
N ALA A 29 -2.27 -7.11 -44.89
CA ALA A 29 -1.56 -6.07 -44.12
C ALA A 29 -2.02 -6.09 -42.67
N LYS A 30 -1.09 -5.89 -41.73
CA LYS A 30 -1.37 -5.85 -40.28
C LYS A 30 -2.46 -4.81 -39.99
N ALA A 31 -3.58 -5.27 -39.43
CA ALA A 31 -4.67 -4.37 -39.04
C ALA A 31 -4.13 -3.34 -38.02
N PRO A 32 -4.38 -2.03 -38.22
CA PRO A 32 -3.96 -1.02 -37.26
C PRO A 32 -4.79 -1.18 -35.98
N GLY A 33 -4.15 -1.65 -34.92
CA GLY A 33 -4.79 -1.78 -33.61
C GLY A 33 -4.14 -2.85 -32.77
N ASP A 34 -3.03 -2.50 -32.11
CA ASP A 34 -2.51 -3.32 -31.01
C ASP A 34 -3.51 -3.27 -29.86
N ALA A 35 -4.31 -4.33 -29.68
CA ALA A 35 -5.23 -4.42 -28.56
C ALA A 35 -4.43 -4.57 -27.26
N ILE A 36 -4.70 -3.71 -26.28
CA ILE A 36 -4.05 -3.78 -24.97
C ILE A 36 -4.99 -4.50 -23.99
N LYS A 37 -4.56 -5.64 -23.47
CA LYS A 37 -5.26 -6.42 -22.45
C LYS A 37 -4.68 -6.19 -21.06
N LEU A 38 -5.55 -5.92 -20.09
CA LEU A 38 -5.21 -5.95 -18.67
C LEU A 38 -5.48 -7.36 -18.11
N VAL A 39 -4.44 -8.00 -17.56
CA VAL A 39 -4.52 -9.30 -16.90
C VAL A 39 -4.31 -9.10 -15.41
N VAL A 40 -5.28 -9.51 -14.59
CA VAL A 40 -5.21 -9.43 -13.12
C VAL A 40 -5.11 -10.84 -12.56
N VAL A 41 -4.00 -11.14 -11.91
CA VAL A 41 -3.74 -12.46 -11.30
C VAL A 41 -3.82 -12.31 -9.79
N ARG A 42 -4.68 -13.09 -9.14
CA ARG A 42 -4.68 -13.20 -7.68
C ARG A 42 -3.49 -14.05 -7.25
N ASN A 43 -2.67 -13.51 -6.36
CA ASN A 43 -1.55 -14.24 -5.78
C ASN A 43 -2.05 -14.96 -4.52
N ASN A 44 -2.05 -16.28 -4.53
CA ASN A 44 -2.19 -17.07 -3.31
C ASN A 44 -0.83 -17.13 -2.63
N ILE A 45 -0.46 -16.09 -1.88
CA ILE A 45 0.77 -16.13 -1.08
C ILE A 45 0.46 -16.90 0.21
N THR A 46 0.87 -18.17 0.30
CA THR A 46 0.75 -18.99 1.51
C THR A 46 1.90 -18.74 2.48
N GLY A 47 2.23 -17.48 2.72
CA GLY A 47 3.44 -17.10 3.47
C GLY A 47 3.47 -15.66 3.96
N VAL A 48 2.34 -14.95 3.91
CA VAL A 48 2.17 -13.69 4.66
C VAL A 48 1.06 -13.98 5.65
N ASP A 49 1.44 -14.41 6.85
CA ASP A 49 0.47 -14.71 7.92
C ASP A 49 -0.10 -13.42 8.53
N ASP A 50 0.55 -12.27 8.28
CA ASP A 50 0.01 -11.00 8.72
C ASP A 50 0.58 -9.81 7.95
N LEU A 51 -0.29 -9.07 7.28
CA LEU A 51 -0.06 -7.63 7.08
C LEU A 51 -0.76 -6.92 8.26
N SER A 52 -0.41 -7.29 9.49
CA SER A 52 -0.90 -6.56 10.65
C SER A 52 -0.20 -5.22 10.69
N ALA A 53 -0.89 -4.19 10.19
CA ALA A 53 -0.66 -2.86 10.70
C ALA A 53 -0.79 -2.96 12.22
N LYS A 54 0.35 -2.84 12.90
CA LYS A 54 0.44 -3.08 14.33
C LYS A 54 -0.56 -2.17 15.04
N ALA A 55 -1.60 -2.76 15.64
CA ALA A 55 -2.72 -1.98 16.16
C ALA A 55 -2.19 -1.04 17.24
N VAL A 56 -2.41 0.26 17.05
CA VAL A 56 -1.93 1.30 17.97
C VAL A 56 -2.88 1.39 19.14
N ALA A 57 -2.36 1.14 20.35
CA ALA A 57 -3.11 1.29 21.58
C ALA A 57 -3.13 2.76 22.04
N SER A 58 -2.02 3.49 21.88
CA SER A 58 -1.94 4.91 22.22
C SER A 58 -0.75 5.61 21.56
N VAL A 59 -0.91 6.89 21.26
CA VAL A 59 0.19 7.79 20.87
C VAL A 59 0.32 8.89 21.92
N LYS A 60 1.53 9.14 22.40
CA LYS A 60 1.85 10.23 23.32
C LYS A 60 3.05 11.02 22.80
N TYR A 61 3.08 12.31 23.09
CA TYR A 61 4.20 13.19 22.78
C TYR A 61 4.94 13.53 24.07
N VAL A 62 6.26 13.46 24.05
CA VAL A 62 7.11 13.82 25.18
C VAL A 62 8.10 14.90 24.75
N ASN A 63 8.18 16.01 25.48
CA ASN A 63 9.19 17.04 25.21
C ASN A 63 10.53 16.70 25.87
N MET A 64 11.56 17.51 25.61
CA MET A 64 12.90 17.32 26.20
C MET A 64 12.94 17.49 27.72
N ALA A 65 11.93 18.11 28.32
CA ALA A 65 11.77 18.24 29.77
C ALA A 65 11.02 17.04 30.39
N GLY A 66 10.62 16.04 29.60
CA GLY A 66 9.91 14.85 30.07
C GLY A 66 8.40 15.03 30.27
N GLN A 67 7.82 16.15 29.84
CA GLN A 67 6.37 16.37 29.93
C GLN A 67 5.64 15.57 28.86
N VAL A 68 4.54 14.91 29.24
CA VAL A 68 3.72 14.06 28.36
C VAL A 68 2.45 14.80 27.94
N SER A 69 2.07 14.70 26.66
CA SER A 69 0.88 15.32 26.10
C SER A 69 0.23 14.45 25.01
N ASP A 70 -1.08 14.60 24.83
CA ASP A 70 -1.83 14.04 23.70
C ASP A 70 -1.70 14.89 22.42
N ARG A 71 -1.10 16.08 22.55
CA ARG A 71 -0.81 16.99 21.43
C ARG A 71 0.69 17.24 21.32
N PRO A 72 1.21 17.46 20.10
CA PRO A 72 2.61 17.83 19.91
C PRO A 72 2.94 19.14 20.64
N PHE A 73 4.14 19.22 21.21
CA PHE A 73 4.77 20.45 21.66
C PHE A 73 5.39 21.19 20.47
N ASP A 74 5.66 22.48 20.62
CA ASP A 74 6.47 23.22 19.65
C ASP A 74 7.94 22.79 19.75
N GLY A 75 8.59 22.56 18.61
CA GLY A 75 9.97 22.08 18.53
C GLY A 75 10.09 20.55 18.58
N VAL A 76 11.06 20.05 19.35
CA VAL A 76 11.41 18.62 19.38
C VAL A 76 10.44 17.84 20.26
N ASN A 77 9.88 16.79 19.67
CA ASN A 77 9.00 15.83 20.32
C ASN A 77 9.57 14.42 20.22
N LEU A 78 9.38 13.63 21.27
CA LEU A 78 9.50 12.18 21.25
C LEU A 78 8.09 11.60 21.13
N VAL A 79 7.75 11.06 19.96
CA VAL A 79 6.48 10.40 19.71
C VAL A 79 6.59 8.96 20.19
N VAL A 80 5.85 8.63 21.23
CA VAL A 80 5.78 7.30 21.84
C VAL A 80 4.50 6.62 21.39
N THR A 81 4.64 5.61 20.53
CA THR A 81 3.54 4.79 20.04
C THR A 81 3.56 3.46 20.77
N LYS A 82 2.54 3.22 21.59
CA LYS A 82 2.32 1.91 22.23
C LYS A 82 1.38 1.10 21.36
N PHE A 83 1.76 -0.14 21.11
CA PHE A 83 0.97 -1.08 20.33
C PHE A 83 0.19 -2.02 21.27
N THR A 84 -0.89 -2.62 20.75
CA THR A 84 -1.73 -3.56 21.51
C THR A 84 -1.00 -4.84 21.91
N ASP A 85 0.09 -5.18 21.22
CA ASP A 85 0.97 -6.31 21.57
C ASP A 85 1.95 -6.01 22.72
N GLY A 86 1.85 -4.83 23.32
CA GLY A 86 2.68 -4.41 24.45
C GLY A 86 4.01 -3.76 24.05
N THR A 87 4.40 -3.82 22.77
CA THR A 87 5.62 -3.15 22.32
C THR A 87 5.45 -1.64 22.20
N THR A 88 6.57 -0.93 22.22
CA THR A 88 6.60 0.53 22.11
C THR A 88 7.61 0.96 21.04
N SER A 89 7.22 1.92 20.21
CA SER A 89 8.12 2.60 19.26
C SER A 89 8.26 4.06 19.66
N THR A 90 9.49 4.58 19.61
CA THR A 90 9.79 5.96 19.94
C THR A 90 10.51 6.63 18.77
N VAL A 91 9.95 7.72 18.27
CA VAL A 91 10.51 8.47 17.13
C VAL A 91 10.67 9.93 17.51
N LYS A 92 11.84 10.51 17.21
CA LYS A 92 12.10 11.94 17.38
C LYS A 92 11.53 12.70 16.17
N VAL A 93 10.63 13.64 16.44
CA VAL A 93 9.98 14.48 15.42
C VAL A 93 10.20 15.95 15.78
N VAL A 94 10.39 16.80 14.77
CA VAL A 94 10.47 18.25 14.93
C VAL A 94 9.21 18.85 14.33
N LYS A 95 8.54 19.72 15.08
CA LYS A 95 7.39 20.49 14.63
C LYS A 95 7.68 21.98 14.73
#